data_AF-A0A353PFJ0-F1
#
_entry.id   AF-A0A353PFJ0-F1
#
_cell.length_a   1.000
_cell.length_b   1.000
_cell.length_c   1.000
_cell.angle_alpha   90.00
_cell.angle_beta   90.00
_cell.angle_gamma   90.00
#
_symmetry.space_group_name_H-M   'P 1'
#
loop_
_entity.id
_entity.type
_entity.pdbx_description
1 polymer ?
#
loop_
_entity_poly.entity_id
_entity_poly.type
_entity_poly.pdbx_seq_one_letter_code
_entity_poly.pdbx_strand_id
1 'polypeptide(L)'
;MTGEQTQHPAGRLSAHVREEIDHWLTQYPQNRKQSVVLYALHAVQHENQGYLTPELMDAVAEYLELPAIAVYEVATFYSMFETQPVGRHSVSVCTNISCML
;
A
#
# COMPACT_ATOMS: atom_id res chain seq x y z
N MET A 1 15.37 -23.80 -10.32
CA MET A 1 16.19 -23.10 -9.32
C MET A 1 16.30 -21.64 -9.75
N THR A 2 15.30 -20.82 -9.42
CA THR A 2 15.34 -19.37 -9.63
C THR A 2 15.31 -18.77 -8.24
N GLY A 3 16.48 -18.69 -7.63
CA GLY A 3 16.68 -17.85 -6.47
C GLY A 3 16.94 -16.45 -6.98
N GLU A 4 16.09 -15.50 -6.64
CA GLU A 4 16.42 -14.09 -6.78
C GLU A 4 15.60 -13.26 -5.80
N GLN A 5 16.31 -12.44 -5.02
CA GLN A 5 15.86 -11.24 -4.31
C GLN A 5 15.09 -11.44 -2.97
N THR A 6 15.73 -11.99 -1.93
CA THR A 6 15.43 -11.58 -0.54
C THR A 6 16.13 -10.25 -0.28
N GLN A 7 15.54 -9.15 -0.74
CA GLN A 7 16.07 -7.81 -0.54
C GLN A 7 15.46 -7.20 0.73
N HIS A 8 16.32 -6.82 1.67
CA HIS A 8 15.98 -6.17 2.95
C HIS A 8 14.93 -5.03 2.79
N PRO A 9 13.77 -5.09 3.50
CA PRO A 9 12.61 -4.23 3.25
C PRO A 9 12.77 -2.76 3.72
N ALA A 10 13.60 -2.49 4.74
CA ALA A 10 13.77 -1.14 5.29
C ALA A 10 14.48 -0.13 4.37
N GLY A 11 15.07 -0.57 3.26
CA GLY A 11 15.78 0.28 2.29
C GLY A 11 14.93 0.77 1.10
N ARG A 12 13.69 0.29 0.96
CA ARG A 12 12.83 0.59 -0.22
C ARG A 12 11.78 1.67 0.00
N LEU A 13 11.48 2.02 1.24
CA LEU A 13 10.57 3.14 1.53
C LEU A 13 11.34 4.46 1.44
N SER A 14 10.94 5.32 0.50
CA SER A 14 11.43 6.71 0.38
C SER A 14 11.21 7.49 1.67
N ALA A 15 12.04 8.52 1.87
CA ALA A 15 11.90 9.43 3.01
C ALA A 15 10.51 10.10 3.02
N HIS A 16 9.97 10.43 1.84
CA HIS A 16 8.67 11.06 1.70
C HIS A 16 7.52 10.18 2.22
N VAL A 17 7.54 8.88 1.91
CA VAL A 17 6.52 7.93 2.38
C VAL A 17 6.55 7.81 3.91
N ARG A 18 7.74 7.80 4.52
CA ARG A 18 7.85 7.74 5.99
C ARG A 18 7.31 8.99 6.65
N GLU A 19 7.61 10.17 6.11
CA GLU A 19 7.08 11.44 6.59
C GLU A 19 5.55 11.50 6.49
N GLU A 20 4.96 11.01 5.40
CA GLU A 20 3.51 10.91 5.27
C GLU A 20 2.92 9.95 6.30
N ILE A 21 3.50 8.76 6.47
CA ILE A 21 3.02 7.78 7.45
C ILE A 21 3.11 8.36 8.87
N ASP A 22 4.20 9.05 9.22
CA ASP A 22 4.38 9.70 10.52
C ASP A 22 3.36 10.82 10.72
N HIS A 23 3.06 11.60 9.69
CA HIS A 23 2.00 12.60 9.74
C HIS A 23 0.65 11.96 10.07
N TRP A 24 0.29 10.87 9.40
CA TRP A 24 -0.95 10.14 9.69
C TRP A 24 -0.94 9.48 11.07
N LEU A 25 0.20 8.98 11.54
CA LEU A 25 0.34 8.45 12.90
C LEU A 25 0.07 9.50 13.98
N THR A 26 0.32 10.80 13.73
CA THR A 26 -0.05 11.86 14.70
C THR A 26 -1.57 12.09 14.81
N GLN A 27 -2.32 11.78 13.75
CA GLN A 27 -3.77 12.00 13.70
C GLN A 27 -4.56 10.89 14.38
N TYR A 28 -3.98 9.69 14.48
CA TYR A 28 -4.65 8.52 15.06
C TYR A 28 -4.08 8.15 16.43
N PRO A 29 -4.94 7.83 17.42
CA PRO A 29 -4.46 7.32 18.71
C PRO A 29 -3.71 5.99 18.51
N GLN A 30 -2.68 5.76 19.33
CA GLN A 30 -1.76 4.62 19.26
C GLN A 30 -2.44 3.24 19.26
N ASN A 31 -3.71 3.13 19.71
CA ASN A 31 -4.46 1.87 19.67
C ASN A 31 -5.12 1.56 18.32
N ARG A 32 -5.09 2.49 17.34
CA ARG A 32 -5.67 2.34 15.99
C ARG A 32 -4.65 2.51 14.87
N LYS A 33 -3.41 2.04 15.06
CA LYS A 33 -2.38 2.00 14.01
C LYS A 33 -2.86 1.28 12.74
N GLN A 34 -3.80 0.34 12.85
CA GLN A 34 -4.41 -0.36 11.71
C GLN A 34 -5.11 0.58 10.71
N SER A 35 -5.65 1.72 11.14
CA SER A 35 -6.29 2.68 10.24
C SER A 35 -5.28 3.41 9.34
N VAL A 36 -4.01 3.49 9.77
CA VAL A 36 -2.93 4.13 9.02
C VAL A 36 -2.43 3.24 7.88
N VAL A 37 -2.67 1.92 7.94
CA VAL A 37 -2.26 0.96 6.90
C VAL A 37 -2.79 1.35 5.52
N LEU A 38 -4.04 1.84 5.45
CA LEU A 38 -4.64 2.28 4.20
C LEU A 38 -3.86 3.45 3.58
N TYR A 39 -3.53 4.45 4.39
CA TYR A 39 -2.77 5.63 3.96
C TYR A 39 -1.32 5.27 3.61
N ALA A 40 -0.70 4.40 4.39
CA ALA A 40 0.66 3.92 4.16
C ALA A 40 0.76 3.16 2.82
N LEU A 41 -0.17 2.24 2.56
CA LEU A 41 -0.23 1.50 1.30
C LEU A 41 -0.48 2.43 0.10
N HIS A 42 -1.33 3.44 0.27
CA HIS A 42 -1.61 4.42 -0.79
C HIS A 42 -0.37 5.26 -1.13
N ALA A 43 0.35 5.75 -0.12
CA ALA A 43 1.60 6.49 -0.30
C ALA A 43 2.66 5.66 -1.03
N VAL A 44 2.82 4.39 -0.63
CA VAL A 44 3.74 3.44 -1.26
C VAL A 44 3.37 3.16 -2.71
N GLN A 45 2.08 2.93 -3.01
CA GLN A 45 1.63 2.67 -4.37
C GLN A 45 1.85 3.88 -5.29
N HIS A 46 1.63 5.10 -4.77
CA HIS A 46 1.83 6.34 -5.53
C HIS A 46 3.30 6.53 -5.91
N GLU A 47 4.23 6.28 -5.00
CA GLU A 47 5.65 6.35 -5.33
C GLU A 47 6.13 5.20 -6.23
N ASN A 48 5.60 3.99 -6.04
CA ASN A 48 6.02 2.81 -6.80
C ASN A 48 5.29 2.66 -8.14
N GLN A 49 4.92 3.78 -8.79
CA GLN A 49 4.36 3.82 -10.14
C GLN A 49 3.05 3.04 -10.32
N GLY A 50 2.25 2.92 -9.24
CA GLY A 50 0.89 2.41 -9.32
C GLY A 50 0.70 0.93 -8.97
N TYR A 51 1.76 0.18 -8.60
CA TYR A 51 1.65 -1.23 -8.19
C TYR A 51 2.33 -1.51 -6.85
N LEU A 52 1.77 -2.46 -6.11
CA LEU A 52 2.23 -2.90 -4.80
C LEU A 52 2.84 -4.30 -4.88
N THR A 53 4.13 -4.42 -4.56
CA THR A 53 4.80 -5.72 -4.44
C THR A 53 4.69 -6.27 -3.01
N PRO A 54 4.76 -7.61 -2.82
CA PRO A 54 4.78 -8.23 -1.49
C PRO A 54 5.86 -7.65 -0.57
N GLU A 55 7.04 -7.38 -1.14
CA GLU A 55 8.19 -6.81 -0.42
C GLU A 55 7.90 -5.43 0.16
N LEU A 56 7.09 -4.61 -0.52
CA LEU A 56 6.68 -3.29 -0.04
C LEU A 56 5.61 -3.39 1.04
N MET A 57 4.70 -4.37 0.92
CA MET A 57 3.70 -4.64 1.96
C MET A 57 4.36 -5.11 3.25
N ASP A 58 5.37 -5.97 3.15
CA ASP A 58 6.17 -6.42 4.31
C ASP A 58 6.95 -5.27 4.94
N ALA A 59 7.51 -4.36 4.13
CA ALA A 59 8.20 -3.16 4.63
C ALA A 59 7.27 -2.22 5.41
N VAL A 60 6.05 -2.03 4.93
CA VAL A 60 5.02 -1.22 5.62
C VAL A 60 4.57 -1.89 6.91
N ALA A 61 4.41 -3.22 6.91
CA ALA A 61 4.06 -3.99 8.09
C ALA A 61 5.12 -3.86 9.19
N GLU A 62 6.40 -3.97 8.83
CA GLU A 62 7.53 -3.78 9.75
C GLU A 62 7.58 -2.34 10.29
N TYR A 63 7.37 -1.34 9.42
CA TYR A 63 7.37 0.08 9.81
C TYR A 63 6.26 0.42 10.81
N LEU A 64 5.06 -0.13 10.62
CA LEU A 64 3.90 0.11 11.49
C LEU A 64 3.88 -0.80 12.73
N GLU A 65 4.82 -1.73 12.86
CA GLU A 65 4.85 -2.78 13.88
C GLU A 65 3.55 -3.61 13.91
N LEU A 66 2.99 -3.88 12.72
CA LEU A 66 1.75 -4.62 12.54
C LEU A 66 2.03 -5.98 11.90
N PRO A 67 1.19 -7.01 12.16
CA PRO A 67 1.35 -8.28 11.50
C PRO A 67 1.11 -8.12 10.00
N ALA A 68 2.01 -8.66 9.17
CA ALA A 68 1.93 -8.54 7.72
C ALA A 68 0.58 -8.99 7.15
N ILE A 69 -0.05 -10.00 7.77
CA ILE A 69 -1.39 -10.49 7.39
C ILE A 69 -2.44 -9.38 7.35
N ALA A 70 -2.40 -8.41 8.28
CA ALA A 70 -3.35 -7.31 8.33
C ALA A 70 -3.15 -6.34 7.15
N VAL A 71 -1.90 -6.17 6.69
CA VAL A 71 -1.58 -5.36 5.51
C VAL A 71 -2.05 -6.05 4.24
N TYR A 72 -1.83 -7.36 4.12
CA TYR A 72 -2.33 -8.16 3.00
C TYR A 72 -3.86 -8.20 2.92
N GLU A 73 -4.55 -8.30 4.06
CA GLU A 73 -6.01 -8.22 4.11
C GLU A 73 -6.51 -6.88 3.57
N VAL A 74 -5.93 -5.76 4.02
CA VAL A 74 -6.31 -4.42 3.53
C VAL A 74 -6.01 -4.26 2.04
N ALA A 75 -4.84 -4.70 1.58
CA ALA A 75 -4.45 -4.64 0.17
C ALA A 75 -5.38 -5.46 -0.74
N THR A 76 -5.91 -6.58 -0.24
CA THR A 76 -6.83 -7.44 -0.99
C THR A 76 -8.28 -6.98 -0.88
N PHE A 77 -8.66 -6.37 0.24
CA PHE A 77 -10.02 -5.92 0.53
C PHE A 77 -10.39 -4.68 -0.28
N TYR A 78 -9.47 -3.74 -0.43
CA TYR A 78 -9.72 -2.52 -1.21
C TYR A 78 -9.30 -2.70 -2.66
N SER A 79 -10.26 -2.69 -3.58
CA SER A 79 -10.04 -2.81 -5.02
C SER A 79 -9.27 -1.65 -5.67
N MET A 80 -8.84 -0.65 -4.90
CA MET A 80 -8.01 0.46 -5.36
C MET A 80 -6.52 0.09 -5.43
N PHE A 81 -6.10 -0.92 -4.65
CA PHE A 81 -4.72 -1.36 -4.64
C PHE A 81 -4.47 -2.38 -5.74
N GLU A 82 -3.51 -2.07 -6.60
CA GLU A 82 -3.11 -2.95 -7.68
C GLU A 82 -1.93 -3.79 -7.21
N THR A 83 -2.17 -5.08 -6.96
CA THR A 83 -1.13 -6.05 -6.57
C THR A 83 -0.39 -6.63 -7.78
N GLN A 84 -0.78 -6.22 -8.98
CA GLN A 84 -0.20 -6.64 -10.25
C GLN A 84 0.38 -5.43 -10.99
N PRO A 85 1.39 -5.63 -11.86
CA PRO A 85 1.95 -4.54 -12.64
C PRO A 85 0.88 -3.96 -13.58
N VAL A 86 0.52 -2.70 -13.35
CA VAL A 86 -0.42 -1.95 -14.18
C VAL A 86 0.30 -1.04 -15.17
N GLY A 87 -0.38 -0.72 -16.27
CA GLY A 87 0.10 0.27 -17.22
C GLY A 87 0.09 1.68 -16.64
N ARG A 88 0.71 2.64 -17.36
CA ARG A 88 0.78 4.06 -16.95
C ARG A 88 -0.59 4.70 -16.67
N HIS A 89 -1.64 4.20 -17.30
CA HIS A 89 -3.00 4.71 -17.16
C HIS A 89 -3.94 3.56 -16.81
N SER A 90 -4.49 3.58 -15.60
CA SER A 90 -5.63 2.74 -15.23
C SER A 90 -6.92 3.54 -15.47
N VAL A 91 -7.79 3.06 -16.35
CA VAL A 91 -9.05 3.71 -16.71
C VAL A 91 -10.20 2.86 -16.21
N SER A 92 -10.87 3.32 -15.15
CA SER A 92 -12.04 2.68 -14.58
C SER A 92 -13.31 3.38 -15.08
N VAL A 93 -14.07 2.70 -15.95
CA VAL A 93 -15.32 3.23 -16.50
C VAL A 93 -16.49 2.80 -15.61
N CYS A 94 -17.30 3.76 -15.16
CA CYS A 94 -18.52 3.47 -14.44
C CYS A 94 -19.54 2.76 -15.35
N THR A 95 -19.90 1.53 -14.99
CA THR A 95 -20.97 0.76 -15.68
C THR A 95 -22.26 0.67 -14.85
N ASN A 96 -22.45 1.57 -13.87
CA ASN A 96 -23.68 1.65 -13.10
C ASN A 96 -24.81 2.28 -13.95
N ILE A 97 -26.07 1.96 -13.66
CA ILE A 97 -27.27 2.47 -14.33
C ILE A 97 -27.27 4.00 -14.37
N SER A 98 -26.85 4.65 -13.28
CA SER A 98 -26.76 6.12 -13.22
C SER A 98 -25.77 6.73 -14.21
N CYS A 99 -24.77 5.98 -14.67
CA CYS A 99 -23.80 6.43 -15.68
C CYS A 99 -24.24 6.06 -17.12
N MET A 100 -25.28 5.25 -17.27
CA MET A 100 -25.83 4.81 -18.57
C MET A 100 -27.01 5.66 -19.06
N LEU A 101 -27.71 6.35 -18.15
CA LEU A 101 -28.81 7.28 -18.44
C LEU A 101 -28.30 8.69 -18.74
#